data_AF-A0A840I9Z6-F1
#
_entry.id   AF-A0A840I9Z6-F1
#
_cell.length_a   1.000
_cell.length_b   1.000
_cell.length_c   1.000
_cell.angle_alpha   90.00
_cell.angle_beta   90.00
_cell.angle_gamma   90.00
#
_symmetry.space_group_name_H-M   'P 1'
#
loop_
_entity.id
_entity.type
_entity.pdbx_description
1 polymer ?
#
loop_
_entity_poly.entity_id
_entity_poly.type
_entity_poly.pdbx_seq_one_letter_code
_entity_poly.pdbx_strand_id
1 'polypeptide(L)'
;MTTTPDPPDARMVRVEVEVPATPEQVWEAIATGPGLAAWFVPAEVEECEGGEIVTHHGPFGDSRGVVTAWDPPRRFAYEEREWSEDADAPPWATEILVEARAGGTCVIRLASGFRSDGADWEDELAGTDEGWLDGMEHLRIYLTHFAGQPTSSVILFHALGDDADAAWRRMLGALALEDLAVGQRRAVAGTAPRLSGVVESVGPLQVKLRTDEPAPGIVDLAVHQRAGRTHAVVRGYLYGEAGQAARARAEEQWRSWLERQFPAAEPAERHG
;
A
#
# COMPACT_ATOMS: atom_id res chain seq x y z
N MET A 1 -25.01 -2.82 -11.85
CA MET A 1 -25.42 -1.50 -11.33
C MET A 1 -24.93 -0.46 -12.33
N THR A 2 -25.82 0.35 -12.88
CA THR A 2 -25.47 1.47 -13.76
C THR A 2 -24.98 2.61 -12.88
N THR A 3 -23.69 2.92 -12.92
CA THR A 3 -23.12 4.08 -12.22
C THR A 3 -23.72 5.34 -12.85
N THR A 4 -24.33 6.20 -12.04
CA THR A 4 -24.70 7.55 -12.49
C THR A 4 -23.44 8.21 -13.06
N PRO A 5 -23.49 8.82 -14.26
CA PRO A 5 -22.33 9.52 -14.80
C PRO A 5 -21.89 10.61 -13.82
N ASP A 6 -20.58 10.71 -13.59
CA ASP A 6 -20.03 11.76 -12.76
C ASP A 6 -20.40 13.15 -13.30
N PRO A 7 -20.50 14.17 -12.42
CA PRO A 7 -20.64 15.54 -12.89
C PRO A 7 -19.35 15.99 -13.64
N PRO A 8 -19.44 16.99 -14.53
CA PRO A 8 -18.34 17.36 -15.44
C PRO A 8 -17.05 17.84 -14.75
N ASP A 9 -17.19 18.31 -13.52
CA ASP A 9 -16.15 18.84 -12.63
C ASP A 9 -15.57 17.78 -11.68
N ALA A 10 -16.09 16.54 -11.71
CA ALA A 10 -15.48 15.44 -10.98
C ALA A 10 -14.12 15.08 -11.56
N ARG A 11 -13.20 14.68 -10.68
CA ARG A 11 -11.89 14.14 -11.04
C ARG A 11 -11.64 12.90 -10.19
N MET A 12 -11.94 11.75 -10.78
CA MET A 12 -11.88 10.46 -10.10
C MET A 12 -10.94 9.53 -10.85
N VAL A 13 -9.96 9.01 -10.13
CA VAL A 13 -9.20 7.83 -10.53
C VAL A 13 -10.08 6.60 -10.34
N ARG A 14 -9.95 5.62 -11.24
CA ARG A 14 -10.69 4.37 -11.20
C ARG A 14 -9.80 3.18 -11.48
N VAL A 15 -9.85 2.19 -10.60
CA VAL A 15 -9.15 0.92 -10.78
C VAL A 15 -10.10 -0.25 -10.50
N GLU A 16 -9.83 -1.40 -11.10
CA GLU A 16 -10.57 -2.62 -10.82
C GLU A 16 -9.65 -3.84 -10.75
N VAL A 17 -10.04 -4.83 -9.96
CA VAL A 17 -9.33 -6.11 -9.86
C VAL A 17 -10.32 -7.24 -9.64
N GLU A 18 -10.04 -8.39 -10.24
CA GLU A 18 -10.75 -9.63 -9.94
C GLU A 18 -9.97 -10.44 -8.89
N VAL A 19 -10.69 -10.95 -7.88
CA VAL A 19 -10.13 -11.68 -6.76
C VAL A 19 -10.83 -13.02 -6.54
N PRO A 20 -10.09 -14.08 -6.15
CA PRO A 20 -10.67 -15.39 -5.84
C PRO A 20 -11.20 -15.45 -4.40
N ALA A 21 -12.18 -14.61 -4.06
CA ALA A 21 -12.77 -14.53 -2.73
C ALA A 21 -14.28 -14.30 -2.78
N THR A 22 -15.01 -14.67 -1.72
CA THR A 22 -16.44 -14.38 -1.61
C THR A 22 -16.68 -12.89 -1.29
N PRO A 23 -17.89 -12.35 -1.56
CA PRO A 23 -18.21 -10.96 -1.22
C PRO A 23 -17.97 -10.63 0.25
N GLU A 24 -18.24 -11.58 1.15
CA GLU A 24 -18.04 -11.43 2.59
C GLU A 24 -16.55 -11.33 2.93
N GLN A 25 -15.70 -12.19 2.34
CA GLN A 25 -14.25 -12.10 2.55
C GLN A 25 -13.68 -10.79 2.00
N VAL A 26 -14.19 -10.31 0.86
CA VAL A 26 -13.82 -9.02 0.31
C VAL A 26 -14.25 -7.89 1.25
N TRP A 27 -15.51 -7.93 1.72
CA TRP A 27 -16.06 -6.93 2.63
C TRP A 27 -15.21 -6.77 3.88
N GLU A 28 -14.89 -7.88 4.55
CA GLU A 28 -14.01 -7.89 5.71
C GLU A 28 -12.66 -7.22 5.41
N ALA A 29 -12.09 -7.46 4.22
CA ALA A 29 -10.80 -6.89 3.82
C ALA A 29 -10.84 -5.39 3.49
N ILE A 30 -11.95 -4.85 2.96
CA ILE A 30 -12.01 -3.46 2.46
C ILE A 30 -12.67 -2.48 3.43
N ALA A 31 -13.52 -2.95 4.35
CA ALA A 31 -14.41 -2.11 5.14
C ALA A 31 -14.13 -2.19 6.66
N THR A 32 -13.17 -2.99 7.11
CA THR A 32 -12.80 -3.10 8.53
C THR A 32 -11.37 -2.63 8.78
N GLY A 33 -11.09 -2.14 10.00
CA GLY A 33 -9.73 -1.78 10.40
C GLY A 33 -8.72 -2.93 10.24
N PRO A 34 -8.98 -4.13 10.80
CA PRO A 34 -8.12 -5.29 10.61
C PRO A 34 -7.96 -5.73 9.15
N GLY A 35 -8.99 -5.58 8.33
CA GLY A 35 -8.97 -5.87 6.90
C GLY A 35 -8.06 -4.92 6.12
N LEU A 36 -8.26 -3.61 6.28
CA LEU A 36 -7.42 -2.59 5.65
C LEU A 36 -5.96 -2.74 6.08
N ALA A 37 -5.70 -3.03 7.35
CA ALA A 37 -4.36 -3.30 7.87
C ALA A 37 -3.67 -4.52 7.22
N ALA A 38 -4.44 -5.41 6.58
CA ALA A 38 -3.91 -6.62 5.96
C ALA A 38 -3.26 -6.38 4.59
N TRP A 39 -3.56 -5.28 3.91
CA TRP A 39 -3.08 -5.02 2.54
C TRP A 39 -2.82 -3.54 2.22
N PHE A 40 -3.43 -2.60 2.96
CA PHE A 40 -3.31 -1.16 2.72
C PHE A 40 -2.42 -0.49 3.77
N VAL A 41 -2.98 0.01 4.87
CA VAL A 41 -2.23 0.57 6.00
C VAL A 41 -2.98 0.25 7.29
N PRO A 42 -2.33 0.31 8.47
CA PRO A 42 -3.05 0.22 9.73
C PRO A 42 -4.20 1.23 9.74
N ALA A 43 -5.38 0.80 10.19
CA ALA A 43 -6.58 1.61 10.14
C ALA A 43 -7.54 1.28 11.28
N GLU A 44 -8.34 2.28 11.64
CA GLU A 44 -9.49 2.19 12.51
C GLU A 44 -10.74 2.55 11.69
N VAL A 45 -11.81 1.78 11.80
CA VAL A 45 -13.06 2.02 11.08
C VAL A 45 -14.22 1.82 12.05
N GLU A 46 -15.02 2.85 12.23
CA GLU A 46 -16.35 2.72 12.83
C GLU A 46 -17.30 2.17 11.76
N GLU A 47 -17.77 0.95 11.97
CA GLU A 47 -18.45 0.11 10.99
C GLU A 47 -19.93 0.51 10.75
N CYS A 48 -20.17 1.77 10.41
CA CYS A 48 -21.48 2.32 10.10
C CYS A 48 -21.39 3.59 9.23
N GLU A 49 -22.48 3.94 8.54
CA GLU A 49 -22.59 5.23 7.86
C GLU A 49 -22.57 6.37 8.90
N GLY A 50 -21.77 7.40 8.63
CA GLY A 50 -21.47 8.49 9.55
C GLY A 50 -20.35 8.18 10.55
N GLY A 51 -19.81 6.95 10.56
CA GLY A 51 -18.69 6.56 11.41
C GLY A 51 -17.36 7.17 10.94
N GLU A 52 -16.40 7.26 11.86
CA GLU A 52 -15.03 7.70 11.57
C GLU A 52 -14.20 6.57 10.93
N ILE A 53 -13.34 6.95 9.97
CA ILE A 53 -12.23 6.12 9.47
C ILE A 53 -10.92 6.87 9.66
N VAL A 54 -9.92 6.18 10.20
CA VAL A 54 -8.56 6.70 10.36
C VAL A 54 -7.57 5.74 9.70
N THR A 55 -6.70 6.25 8.83
CA THR A 55 -5.62 5.47 8.20
C THR A 55 -4.26 6.02 8.58
N HIS A 56 -3.34 5.14 8.98
CA HIS A 56 -2.04 5.53 9.55
C HIS A 56 -0.90 5.33 8.54
N HIS A 57 -0.34 6.44 8.03
CA HIS A 57 0.71 6.43 7.01
C HIS A 57 2.13 6.58 7.58
N GLY A 58 2.29 6.26 8.87
CA GLY A 58 3.56 6.31 9.59
C GLY A 58 4.13 7.73 9.63
N PRO A 59 5.35 7.98 9.10
CA PRO A 59 5.95 9.32 9.14
C PRO A 59 5.20 10.38 8.32
N PHE A 60 4.24 9.97 7.49
CA PHE A 60 3.40 10.88 6.71
C PHE A 60 2.11 11.30 7.41
N GLY A 61 1.90 10.85 8.66
CA GLY A 61 0.74 11.23 9.48
C GLY A 61 -0.46 10.31 9.31
N ASP A 62 -1.57 10.73 9.91
CA ASP A 62 -2.85 10.05 9.83
C ASP A 62 -3.75 10.78 8.83
N SER A 63 -4.55 10.02 8.08
CA SER A 63 -5.67 10.58 7.33
C SER A 63 -6.98 10.22 8.01
N ARG A 64 -7.88 11.19 8.15
CA ARG A 64 -9.17 11.05 8.83
C ARG A 64 -10.31 11.34 7.87
N GLY A 65 -11.31 10.49 7.90
CA GLY A 65 -12.50 10.61 7.06
C GLY A 65 -13.77 10.15 7.75
N VAL A 66 -14.89 10.38 7.08
CA VAL A 66 -16.23 9.97 7.52
C VAL A 66 -16.79 8.98 6.51
N VAL A 67 -17.31 7.85 6.98
CA VAL A 67 -17.98 6.84 6.17
C VAL A 67 -19.28 7.45 5.62
N THR A 68 -19.39 7.51 4.29
CA THR A 68 -20.55 8.08 3.58
C THR A 68 -21.46 7.02 2.98
N ALA A 69 -21.02 5.76 2.92
CA ALA A 69 -21.90 4.64 2.57
C ALA A 69 -21.42 3.34 3.25
N TRP A 70 -22.38 2.61 3.83
CA TRP A 70 -22.15 1.31 4.48
C TRP A 70 -23.23 0.30 4.08
N ASP A 71 -23.02 -0.43 2.98
CA ASP A 71 -23.94 -1.45 2.44
C ASP A 71 -23.22 -2.80 2.28
N PRO A 72 -23.04 -3.57 3.37
CA PRO A 72 -22.39 -4.87 3.32
C PRO A 72 -23.16 -5.91 2.47
N PRO A 73 -22.49 -6.74 1.65
CA PRO A 73 -21.06 -6.76 1.32
C PRO A 73 -20.74 -6.02 0.00
N ARG A 74 -21.52 -5.00 -0.39
CA ARG A 74 -21.60 -4.48 -1.77
C ARG A 74 -20.92 -3.13 -1.99
N ARG A 75 -21.00 -2.21 -1.02
CA ARG A 75 -20.53 -0.83 -1.19
C ARG A 75 -20.03 -0.24 0.12
N PHE A 76 -18.79 0.23 0.09
CA PHE A 76 -18.16 0.99 1.16
C PHE A 76 -17.65 2.31 0.57
N ALA A 77 -17.94 3.43 1.22
CA ALA A 77 -17.44 4.74 0.79
C ALA A 77 -17.16 5.65 1.98
N TYR A 78 -16.17 6.52 1.84
CA TYR A 78 -15.82 7.53 2.83
C TYR A 78 -15.26 8.79 2.16
N GLU A 79 -15.27 9.90 2.90
CA GLU A 79 -14.70 11.17 2.49
C GLU A 79 -13.72 11.71 3.53
N GLU A 80 -12.58 12.20 3.05
CA GLU A 80 -11.55 12.88 3.84
C GLU A 80 -11.64 14.37 3.51
N ARG A 81 -11.79 15.22 4.54
CA ARG A 81 -11.99 16.68 4.37
C ARG A 81 -10.79 17.50 4.79
N GLU A 82 -9.89 16.93 5.58
CA GLU A 82 -8.71 17.58 6.15
C GLU A 82 -7.43 17.11 5.44
N TRP A 83 -7.53 16.67 4.18
CA TRP A 83 -6.38 16.23 3.38
C TRP A 83 -5.53 17.42 2.89
N SER A 84 -6.10 18.63 2.88
CA SER A 84 -5.45 19.88 2.49
C SER A 84 -5.65 20.95 3.58
N GLU A 85 -4.69 21.88 3.70
CA GLU A 85 -4.83 23.08 4.54
C GLU A 85 -5.67 24.17 3.86
N ASP A 86 -5.93 24.04 2.56
CA ASP A 86 -6.77 24.95 1.81
C ASP A 86 -8.25 24.74 2.16
N ALA A 87 -8.91 25.81 2.61
CA ALA A 87 -10.31 25.78 3.00
C ALA A 87 -11.28 25.57 1.83
N ASP A 88 -10.83 25.84 0.60
CA ASP A 88 -11.60 25.64 -0.63
C ASP A 88 -11.36 24.24 -1.25
N ALA A 89 -10.55 23.39 -0.62
CA ALA A 89 -10.30 22.03 -1.09
C ALA A 89 -11.59 21.18 -1.03
N PRO A 90 -12.00 20.55 -2.16
CA PRO A 90 -13.13 19.62 -2.15
C PRO A 90 -12.80 18.38 -1.32
N PRO A 91 -13.80 17.68 -0.76
CA PRO A 91 -13.57 16.41 -0.06
C PRO A 91 -12.93 15.38 -1.00
N TRP A 92 -11.89 14.71 -0.49
CA TRP A 92 -11.34 13.54 -1.16
C TRP A 92 -12.23 12.34 -0.87
N ALA A 93 -12.91 11.83 -1.89
CA ALA A 93 -13.85 10.72 -1.78
C ALA A 93 -13.19 9.41 -2.24
N THR A 94 -13.40 8.34 -1.48
CA THR A 94 -13.05 6.98 -1.89
C THR A 94 -14.29 6.10 -1.82
N GLU A 95 -14.55 5.32 -2.88
CA GLU A 95 -15.65 4.37 -2.97
C GLU A 95 -15.18 3.04 -3.53
N ILE A 96 -15.60 1.96 -2.87
CA ILE A 96 -15.28 0.60 -3.22
C ILE A 96 -16.59 -0.16 -3.44
N LEU A 97 -16.74 -0.76 -4.62
CA LEU A 97 -17.88 -1.58 -5.01
C LEU A 97 -17.43 -3.03 -5.19
N VAL A 98 -18.23 -3.96 -4.67
CA VAL A 98 -17.98 -5.40 -4.74
C VAL A 98 -19.07 -6.06 -5.58
N GLU A 99 -18.68 -6.74 -6.64
CA GLU A 99 -19.58 -7.48 -7.51
C GLU A 99 -19.20 -8.96 -7.56
N ALA A 100 -20.07 -9.82 -7.04
CA ALA A 100 -19.90 -11.27 -7.14
C ALA A 100 -19.92 -11.75 -8.59
N ARG A 101 -19.07 -12.72 -8.92
CA ARG A 101 -19.01 -13.39 -10.22
C ARG A 101 -19.26 -14.90 -10.07
N ALA A 102 -19.62 -15.53 -11.18
CA ALA A 102 -19.71 -16.98 -11.23
C ALA A 102 -18.33 -17.61 -10.96
N GLY A 103 -18.29 -18.76 -10.30
CA GLY A 103 -17.04 -19.45 -9.98
C GLY A 103 -16.40 -19.06 -8.65
N GLY A 104 -17.08 -18.26 -7.81
CA GLY A 104 -16.61 -17.89 -6.48
C GLY A 104 -15.57 -16.77 -6.47
N THR A 105 -15.51 -15.96 -7.53
CA THR A 105 -14.69 -14.76 -7.61
C THR A 105 -15.52 -13.50 -7.41
N CYS A 106 -14.86 -12.38 -7.11
CA CYS A 106 -15.47 -11.06 -7.06
C CYS A 106 -14.67 -10.07 -7.91
N VAL A 107 -15.35 -9.09 -8.50
CA VAL A 107 -14.72 -7.89 -9.05
C VAL A 107 -14.85 -6.77 -8.01
N ILE A 108 -13.72 -6.18 -7.64
CA ILE A 108 -13.66 -5.00 -6.78
C ILE A 108 -13.38 -3.81 -7.68
N ARG A 109 -14.19 -2.76 -7.57
CA ARG A 109 -13.98 -1.49 -8.28
C ARG A 109 -13.79 -0.39 -7.28
N LEU A 110 -12.70 0.34 -7.43
CA LEU A 110 -12.36 1.46 -6.57
C LEU A 110 -12.37 2.73 -7.40
N ALA A 111 -13.03 3.76 -6.88
CA ALA A 111 -12.96 5.11 -7.36
C ALA A 111 -12.44 6.02 -6.24
N SER A 112 -11.46 6.87 -6.53
CA SER A 112 -10.89 7.80 -5.55
C SER A 112 -10.56 9.15 -6.17
N GLY A 113 -10.84 10.24 -5.46
CA GLY A 113 -10.62 11.61 -5.93
C GLY A 113 -11.78 12.54 -5.58
N PHE A 114 -12.04 13.53 -6.42
CA PHE A 114 -13.03 14.57 -6.19
C PHE A 114 -14.35 14.28 -6.92
N ARG A 115 -15.45 14.13 -6.17
CA ARG A 115 -16.79 13.89 -6.73
C ARG A 115 -17.43 15.14 -7.36
N SER A 116 -17.03 16.31 -6.91
CA SER A 116 -17.41 17.63 -7.44
C SER A 116 -16.26 18.61 -7.22
N ASP A 117 -16.30 19.75 -7.90
CA ASP A 117 -15.38 20.88 -7.70
C ASP A 117 -13.88 20.53 -7.84
N GLY A 118 -13.55 19.46 -8.57
CA GLY A 118 -12.19 18.94 -8.71
C GLY A 118 -11.36 19.56 -9.83
N ALA A 119 -11.94 20.45 -10.65
CA ALA A 119 -11.30 20.97 -11.86
C ALA A 119 -9.98 21.69 -11.59
N ASP A 120 -9.87 22.40 -10.45
CA ASP A 120 -8.67 23.14 -10.06
C ASP A 120 -7.68 22.29 -9.23
N TRP A 121 -8.01 21.02 -8.99
CA TRP A 121 -7.29 20.11 -8.09
C TRP A 121 -6.69 18.90 -8.81
N GLU A 122 -6.67 18.91 -10.15
CA GLU A 122 -6.18 17.78 -10.96
C GLU A 122 -4.76 17.35 -10.63
N ASP A 123 -3.87 18.30 -10.30
CA ASP A 123 -2.48 18.00 -9.97
C ASP A 123 -2.33 17.14 -8.71
N GLU A 124 -3.28 17.24 -7.77
CA GLU A 124 -3.29 16.44 -6.53
C GLU A 124 -3.65 14.96 -6.77
N LEU A 125 -4.23 14.64 -7.94
CA LEU A 125 -4.53 13.26 -8.33
C LEU A 125 -3.32 12.53 -8.91
N ALA A 126 -2.23 13.24 -9.22
CA ALA A 126 -1.05 12.63 -9.82
C ALA A 126 -0.51 11.46 -8.98
N GLY A 127 -0.38 10.27 -9.58
CA GLY A 127 0.11 9.05 -8.93
C GLY A 127 -0.91 8.33 -8.04
N THR A 128 -2.14 8.85 -7.92
CA THR A 128 -3.22 8.19 -7.16
C THR A 128 -3.64 6.87 -7.81
N ASP A 129 -3.67 6.82 -9.14
CA ASP A 129 -3.96 5.62 -9.91
C ASP A 129 -2.88 4.55 -9.73
N GLU A 130 -1.61 4.92 -9.84
CA GLU A 130 -0.48 4.03 -9.58
C GLU A 130 -0.51 3.47 -8.14
N GLY A 131 -0.77 4.33 -7.15
CA GLY A 131 -0.89 3.94 -5.75
C GLY A 131 -2.05 2.96 -5.50
N TRP A 132 -3.22 3.22 -6.08
CA TRP A 132 -4.35 2.31 -5.98
C TRP A 132 -4.12 1.01 -6.74
N LEU A 133 -3.48 1.02 -7.91
CA LEU A 133 -3.12 -0.20 -8.63
C LEU A 133 -2.21 -1.11 -7.79
N ASP A 134 -1.19 -0.54 -7.13
CA ASP A 134 -0.31 -1.28 -6.21
C ASP A 134 -1.11 -1.87 -5.02
N GLY A 135 -1.95 -1.06 -4.40
CA GLY A 135 -2.82 -1.51 -3.29
C GLY A 135 -3.81 -2.62 -3.71
N MET A 136 -4.45 -2.50 -4.87
CA MET A 136 -5.37 -3.52 -5.37
C MET A 136 -4.63 -4.83 -5.72
N GLU A 137 -3.37 -4.75 -6.16
CA GLU A 137 -2.53 -5.93 -6.31
C GLU A 137 -2.23 -6.60 -4.96
N HIS A 138 -1.88 -5.83 -3.92
CA HIS A 138 -1.74 -6.37 -2.56
C HIS A 138 -3.00 -7.05 -2.07
N LEU A 139 -4.16 -6.40 -2.24
CA LEU A 139 -5.46 -6.95 -1.85
C LEU A 139 -5.71 -8.28 -2.56
N ARG A 140 -5.42 -8.38 -3.86
CA ARG A 140 -5.55 -9.62 -4.64
C ARG A 140 -4.65 -10.72 -4.07
N ILE A 141 -3.38 -10.43 -3.79
CA ILE A 141 -2.42 -11.42 -3.25
C ILE A 141 -2.87 -11.86 -1.85
N TYR A 142 -3.28 -10.92 -1.00
CA TYR A 142 -3.82 -11.20 0.33
C TYR A 142 -5.03 -12.14 0.26
N LEU A 143 -6.04 -11.80 -0.54
CA LEU A 143 -7.24 -12.62 -0.67
C LEU A 143 -6.96 -13.99 -1.28
N THR A 144 -5.97 -14.10 -2.16
CA THR A 144 -5.59 -15.37 -2.80
C THR A 144 -4.87 -16.31 -1.83
N HIS A 145 -4.06 -15.79 -0.91
CA HIS A 145 -3.11 -16.61 -0.16
C HIS A 145 -3.26 -16.55 1.37
N PHE A 146 -3.84 -15.48 1.90
CA PHE A 146 -3.75 -15.11 3.32
C PHE A 146 -5.08 -14.64 3.92
N ALA A 147 -6.19 -14.73 3.19
CA ALA A 147 -7.50 -14.29 3.65
C ALA A 147 -7.86 -14.81 5.05
N GLY A 148 -8.27 -13.89 5.93
CA GLY A 148 -8.68 -14.21 7.31
C GLY A 148 -7.53 -14.46 8.28
N GLN A 149 -6.27 -14.42 7.84
CA GLN A 149 -5.14 -14.50 8.76
C GLN A 149 -4.90 -13.16 9.46
N PRO A 150 -4.48 -13.17 10.74
CA PRO A 150 -4.07 -11.95 11.41
C PRO A 150 -2.80 -11.39 10.76
N THR A 151 -2.72 -10.06 10.70
CA THR A 151 -1.60 -9.36 10.03
C THR A 151 -0.75 -8.60 11.03
N SER A 152 0.55 -8.55 10.78
CA SER A 152 1.49 -7.63 11.40
C SER A 152 2.32 -6.95 10.33
N SER A 153 2.39 -5.62 10.37
CA SER A 153 3.11 -4.85 9.36
C SER A 153 4.47 -4.35 9.88
N VAL A 154 5.41 -4.24 8.93
CA VAL A 154 6.69 -3.57 9.05
C VAL A 154 6.74 -2.55 7.93
N ILE A 155 6.82 -1.26 8.25
CA ILE A 155 6.91 -0.20 7.24
C ILE A 155 8.10 0.69 7.62
N LEU A 156 9.13 0.65 6.79
CA LEU A 156 10.37 1.39 7.00
C LEU A 156 10.59 2.34 5.85
N PHE A 157 10.87 3.60 6.18
CA PHE A 157 11.34 4.63 5.26
C PHE A 157 12.76 4.99 5.65
N HIS A 158 13.68 4.90 4.69
CA HIS A 158 15.06 5.27 4.90
C HIS A 158 15.49 6.29 3.86
N ALA A 159 15.89 7.49 4.33
CA ALA A 159 16.32 8.55 3.44
C ALA A 159 17.62 8.17 2.72
N LEU A 160 17.67 8.43 1.42
CA LEU A 160 18.81 8.16 0.56
C LEU A 160 19.41 9.49 0.07
N GLY A 161 20.74 9.53 -0.04
CA GLY A 161 21.45 10.66 -0.67
C GLY A 161 21.60 10.52 -2.19
N ASP A 162 21.27 9.35 -2.73
CA ASP A 162 21.45 9.01 -4.14
C ASP A 162 20.21 9.39 -4.98
N ASP A 163 20.43 9.51 -6.29
CA ASP A 163 19.36 9.49 -7.30
C ASP A 163 18.57 8.16 -7.24
N ALA A 164 17.29 8.16 -7.60
CA ALA A 164 16.39 7.02 -7.42
C ALA A 164 16.85 5.77 -8.17
N ASP A 165 17.26 5.90 -9.44
CA ASP A 165 17.72 4.77 -10.26
C ASP A 165 19.06 4.22 -9.76
N ALA A 166 19.95 5.09 -9.27
CA ALA A 166 21.21 4.69 -8.67
C ALA A 166 21.00 3.94 -7.35
N ALA A 167 20.12 4.47 -6.49
CA ALA A 167 19.74 3.84 -5.23
C ALA A 167 19.08 2.48 -5.44
N TRP A 168 18.16 2.38 -6.40
CA TRP A 168 17.47 1.14 -6.71
C TRP A 168 18.41 0.05 -7.19
N ARG A 169 19.30 0.36 -8.16
CA ARG A 169 20.33 -0.59 -8.62
C ARG A 169 21.24 -1.05 -7.50
N ARG A 170 21.67 -0.14 -6.63
CA ARG A 170 22.47 -0.46 -5.44
C ARG A 170 21.71 -1.36 -4.47
N MET A 171 20.42 -1.09 -4.24
CA MET A 171 19.59 -1.91 -3.35
C MET A 171 19.42 -3.32 -3.89
N LEU A 172 19.05 -3.49 -5.16
CA LEU A 172 18.91 -4.81 -5.77
C LEU A 172 20.23 -5.59 -5.75
N GLY A 173 21.36 -4.94 -6.06
CA GLY A 173 22.67 -5.58 -6.00
C GLY A 173 23.08 -6.01 -4.59
N ALA A 174 22.80 -5.20 -3.58
CA ALA A 174 23.05 -5.55 -2.18
C ALA A 174 22.18 -6.71 -1.68
N LEU A 175 21.03 -6.94 -2.32
CA LEU A 175 20.09 -8.02 -2.00
C LEU A 175 20.28 -9.27 -2.87
N ALA A 176 21.12 -9.21 -3.91
CA ALA A 176 21.22 -10.22 -4.97
C ALA A 176 19.85 -10.51 -5.64
N LEU A 177 19.09 -9.44 -5.90
CA LEU A 177 17.76 -9.48 -6.53
C LEU A 177 17.76 -8.84 -7.92
N GLU A 178 18.79 -9.09 -8.71
CA GLU A 178 18.83 -8.71 -10.13
C GLU A 178 18.12 -9.74 -11.02
N ASP A 179 17.77 -9.33 -12.24
CA ASP A 179 17.17 -10.18 -13.30
C ASP A 179 15.97 -11.00 -12.81
N LEU A 180 15.02 -10.31 -12.18
CA LEU A 180 13.82 -10.90 -11.62
C LEU A 180 12.75 -11.17 -12.69
N ALA A 181 12.06 -12.30 -12.55
CA ALA A 181 10.89 -12.63 -13.34
C ALA A 181 9.71 -12.98 -12.42
N VAL A 182 8.50 -12.57 -12.82
CA VAL A 182 7.26 -12.92 -12.11
C VAL A 182 7.08 -14.43 -12.05
N GLY A 183 6.60 -14.93 -10.90
CA GLY A 183 6.42 -16.36 -10.62
C GLY A 183 7.71 -17.07 -10.19
N GLN A 184 8.86 -16.39 -10.21
CA GLN A 184 10.13 -16.99 -9.86
C GLN A 184 10.37 -16.96 -8.35
N ARG A 185 10.87 -18.07 -7.80
CA ARG A 185 11.35 -18.09 -6.41
C ARG A 185 12.73 -17.43 -6.30
N ARG A 186 12.90 -16.55 -5.32
CA ARG A 186 14.13 -15.82 -5.00
C ARG A 186 14.37 -15.80 -3.49
N ALA A 187 15.65 -15.70 -3.13
CA ALA A 187 16.08 -15.48 -1.76
C ALA A 187 17.14 -14.39 -1.78
N VAL A 188 17.07 -13.45 -0.84
CA VAL A 188 18.12 -12.44 -0.68
C VAL A 188 19.40 -13.11 -0.20
N ALA A 189 20.54 -12.56 -0.58
CA ALA A 189 21.86 -13.05 -0.18
C ALA A 189 22.66 -11.99 0.59
N GLY A 190 23.84 -12.39 1.08
CA GLY A 190 24.78 -11.50 1.75
C GLY A 190 24.41 -11.20 3.19
N THR A 191 24.53 -9.93 3.59
CA THR A 191 24.28 -9.46 4.97
C THR A 191 22.86 -8.97 5.20
N ALA A 192 21.99 -9.11 4.20
CA ALA A 192 20.59 -8.75 4.26
C ALA A 192 19.82 -9.60 5.27
N PRO A 193 18.76 -9.06 5.90
CA PRO A 193 17.82 -9.86 6.67
C PRO A 193 17.25 -10.98 5.81
N ARG A 194 16.99 -12.15 6.40
CA ARG A 194 16.44 -13.28 5.65
C ARG A 194 15.10 -12.91 5.03
N LEU A 195 15.04 -13.06 3.71
CA LEU A 195 13.84 -12.89 2.92
C LEU A 195 13.90 -13.87 1.74
N SER A 196 12.87 -14.69 1.60
CA SER A 196 12.70 -15.53 0.42
C SER A 196 11.24 -15.74 0.09
N GLY A 197 10.94 -15.88 -1.19
CA GLY A 197 9.58 -15.88 -1.68
C GLY A 197 9.48 -16.03 -3.18
N VAL A 198 8.24 -15.97 -3.67
CA VAL A 198 7.91 -15.90 -5.10
C VAL A 198 7.73 -14.43 -5.49
N VAL A 199 8.36 -14.01 -6.58
CA VAL A 199 8.18 -12.68 -7.15
C VAL A 199 6.76 -12.57 -7.71
N GLU A 200 5.95 -11.68 -7.17
CA GLU A 200 4.57 -11.43 -7.61
C GLU A 200 4.55 -10.33 -8.68
N SER A 201 5.33 -9.26 -8.51
CA SER A 201 5.47 -8.19 -9.50
C SER A 201 6.86 -7.53 -9.48
N VAL A 202 7.23 -6.98 -10.64
CA VAL A 202 8.48 -6.23 -10.85
C VAL A 202 8.10 -4.94 -11.57
N GLY A 203 8.30 -3.81 -10.90
CA GLY A 203 8.16 -2.46 -11.44
C GLY A 203 9.52 -1.80 -11.67
N PRO A 204 9.55 -0.55 -12.17
CA PRO A 204 10.80 0.17 -12.44
C PRO A 204 11.69 0.34 -11.20
N LEU A 205 11.09 0.72 -10.07
CA LEU A 205 11.77 0.98 -8.79
C LEU A 205 11.13 0.20 -7.64
N GLN A 206 10.50 -0.93 -7.93
CA GLN A 206 9.78 -1.75 -6.96
C GLN A 206 9.82 -3.23 -7.32
N VAL A 207 9.91 -4.08 -6.31
CA VAL A 207 9.64 -5.52 -6.41
C VAL A 207 8.74 -5.94 -5.26
N LYS A 208 7.75 -6.78 -5.56
CA LYS A 208 6.85 -7.40 -4.59
C LYS A 208 7.10 -8.90 -4.54
N LEU A 209 7.33 -9.43 -3.35
CA LEU A 209 7.51 -10.86 -3.11
C LEU A 209 6.42 -11.38 -2.18
N ARG A 210 5.81 -12.50 -2.55
CA ARG A 210 5.06 -13.34 -1.61
C ARG A 210 6.05 -14.25 -0.87
N THR A 211 6.29 -13.94 0.40
CA THR A 211 7.36 -14.53 1.19
C THR A 211 6.94 -15.78 1.93
N ASP A 212 7.92 -16.63 2.20
CA ASP A 212 7.86 -17.73 3.16
C ASP A 212 8.91 -17.59 4.28
N GLU A 213 9.97 -16.81 4.04
CA GLU A 213 10.90 -16.34 5.09
C GLU A 213 10.88 -14.80 5.16
N PRO A 214 10.89 -14.20 6.36
CA PRO A 214 10.97 -14.84 7.68
C PRO A 214 9.65 -15.47 8.15
N ALA A 215 8.55 -15.20 7.44
CA ALA A 215 7.23 -15.75 7.66
C ALA A 215 6.42 -15.67 6.34
N PRO A 216 5.27 -16.37 6.26
CA PRO A 216 4.27 -16.13 5.23
C PRO A 216 3.89 -14.64 5.17
N GLY A 217 3.98 -14.02 4.00
CA GLY A 217 3.81 -12.58 3.88
C GLY A 217 3.80 -12.04 2.46
N ILE A 218 3.61 -10.73 2.36
CA ILE A 218 3.92 -9.94 1.17
C ILE A 218 4.95 -8.89 1.58
N VAL A 219 6.06 -8.81 0.86
CA VAL A 219 7.09 -7.79 1.08
C VAL A 219 7.31 -7.01 -0.20
N ASP A 220 7.20 -5.68 -0.11
CA ASP A 220 7.64 -4.74 -1.11
C ASP A 220 8.99 -4.16 -0.73
N LEU A 221 9.86 -4.12 -1.71
CA LEU A 221 11.10 -3.37 -1.69
C LEU A 221 10.97 -2.33 -2.79
N ALA A 222 11.11 -1.06 -2.42
CA ALA A 222 10.93 0.03 -3.38
C ALA A 222 11.88 1.19 -3.11
N VAL A 223 12.05 2.04 -4.12
CA VAL A 223 12.63 3.36 -3.99
C VAL A 223 11.62 4.37 -4.51
N HIS A 224 11.26 5.35 -3.68
CA HIS A 224 10.32 6.41 -4.03
C HIS A 224 10.99 7.79 -3.89
N GLN A 225 10.57 8.73 -4.73
CA GLN A 225 10.88 10.14 -4.55
C GLN A 225 9.65 10.88 -4.04
N ARG A 226 9.81 11.66 -2.96
CA ARG A 226 8.76 12.54 -2.43
C ARG A 226 9.39 13.87 -2.03
N ALA A 227 8.81 14.97 -2.50
CA ALA A 227 9.30 16.33 -2.24
C ALA A 227 10.82 16.51 -2.51
N GLY A 228 11.30 15.93 -3.61
CA GLY A 228 12.72 15.99 -4.02
C GLY A 228 13.68 15.15 -3.18
N ARG A 229 13.17 14.28 -2.29
CA ARG A 229 13.98 13.36 -1.49
C ARG A 229 13.73 11.91 -1.88
N THR A 230 14.80 11.18 -2.15
CA THR A 230 14.77 9.74 -2.42
C THR A 230 14.70 8.96 -1.11
N HIS A 231 13.82 7.97 -1.03
CA HIS A 231 13.69 7.07 0.11
C HIS A 231 13.67 5.62 -0.34
N ALA A 232 14.39 4.75 0.37
CA ALA A 232 14.18 3.32 0.29
C ALA A 232 13.00 2.95 1.18
N VAL A 233 12.13 2.08 0.68
CA VAL A 233 10.97 1.58 1.39
C VAL A 233 11.07 0.07 1.49
N VAL A 234 10.96 -0.43 2.71
CA VAL A 234 10.73 -1.84 3.00
C VAL A 234 9.38 -1.94 3.70
N ARG A 235 8.41 -2.51 3.00
CA ARG A 235 7.05 -2.71 3.49
C ARG A 235 6.77 -4.20 3.53
N GLY A 236 6.43 -4.74 4.68
CA GLY A 236 6.12 -6.15 4.87
C GLY A 236 4.82 -6.34 5.62
N TYR A 237 3.90 -7.10 5.03
CA TYR A 237 2.71 -7.65 5.69
C TYR A 237 3.01 -9.11 6.00
N LEU A 238 3.17 -9.43 7.27
CA LEU A 238 3.46 -10.78 7.74
C LEU A 238 2.19 -11.37 8.34
N TYR A 239 1.79 -12.54 7.87
CA TYR A 239 0.51 -13.16 8.21
C TYR A 239 0.65 -14.33 9.17
N GLY A 240 -0.39 -14.54 9.98
CA GLY A 240 -0.47 -15.64 10.94
C GLY A 240 0.44 -15.47 12.15
N GLU A 241 0.45 -16.48 13.03
CA GLU A 241 1.25 -16.49 14.26
C GLU A 241 2.76 -16.36 13.96
N ALA A 242 3.23 -16.97 12.87
CA ALA A 242 4.62 -16.85 12.43
C ALA A 242 4.98 -15.40 12.06
N GLY A 243 4.06 -14.69 11.39
CA GLY A 243 4.25 -13.28 11.04
C GLY A 243 4.31 -12.38 12.28
N GLN A 244 3.41 -12.59 13.24
CA GLN A 244 3.42 -11.88 14.51
C GLN A 244 4.74 -12.10 15.28
N ALA A 245 5.21 -13.36 15.36
CA ALA A 245 6.46 -13.70 16.03
C ALA A 245 7.70 -13.12 15.32
N ALA A 246 7.66 -12.96 14.00
CA ALA A 246 8.77 -12.44 13.21
C ALA A 246 8.86 -10.91 13.18
N ARG A 247 7.73 -10.19 13.35
CA ARG A 247 7.59 -8.74 13.10
C ARG A 247 8.71 -7.89 13.70
N ALA A 248 8.89 -7.93 15.02
CA ALA A 248 9.82 -7.04 15.71
C ALA A 248 11.28 -7.28 15.28
N ARG A 249 11.66 -8.56 15.13
CA ARG A 249 13.00 -8.93 14.67
C ARG A 249 13.21 -8.51 13.21
N ALA A 250 12.22 -8.70 12.35
CA ALA A 250 12.31 -8.30 10.94
C ALA A 250 12.48 -6.78 10.81
N GLU A 251 11.70 -6.00 11.55
CA GLU A 251 11.78 -4.53 11.58
C GLU A 251 13.18 -4.05 11.98
N GLU A 252 13.72 -4.58 13.09
CA GLU A 252 15.06 -4.21 13.57
C GLU A 252 16.15 -4.60 12.56
N GLN A 253 16.08 -5.82 12.01
CA GLN A 253 17.07 -6.31 11.05
C GLN A 253 17.08 -5.48 9.76
N TRP A 254 15.91 -5.14 9.22
CA TRP A 254 15.78 -4.32 8.02
C TRP A 254 16.23 -2.88 8.26
N ARG A 255 15.82 -2.25 9.37
CA ARG A 255 16.28 -0.90 9.74
C ARG A 255 17.81 -0.86 9.82
N SER A 256 18.39 -1.77 10.59
CA SER A 256 19.84 -1.83 10.79
C SER A 256 20.60 -2.13 9.50
N TRP A 257 20.02 -2.93 8.60
CA TRP A 257 20.62 -3.18 7.29
C TRP A 257 20.57 -1.94 6.39
N LEU A 258 19.43 -1.25 6.30
CA LEU A 258 19.29 -0.02 5.52
C LEU A 258 20.28 1.06 5.98
N GLU A 259 20.42 1.26 7.29
CA GLU A 259 21.39 2.21 7.87
C GLU A 259 22.83 1.89 7.48
N ARG A 260 23.22 0.61 7.48
CA ARG A 260 24.57 0.20 7.06
C ARG A 260 24.77 0.31 5.56
N GLN A 261 23.76 -0.05 4.77
CA GLN A 261 23.86 -0.04 3.32
C GLN A 261 23.79 1.36 2.75
N PHE A 262 23.06 2.27 3.39
CA PHE A 262 22.83 3.64 2.93
C PHE A 262 23.06 4.61 4.09
N PRO A 263 24.33 4.79 4.53
CA PRO A 263 24.61 5.75 5.59
C PRO A 263 24.19 7.16 5.16
N ALA A 264 23.64 7.93 6.09
CA ALA A 264 23.36 9.33 5.84
C ALA A 264 24.66 10.04 5.44
N ALA A 265 24.61 10.92 4.44
CA ALA A 265 25.76 11.77 4.11
C ALA A 265 26.12 12.58 5.36
N GLU A 266 27.40 12.59 5.75
CA GLU A 266 27.86 13.49 6.80
C GLU A 266 27.52 14.93 6.39
N PRO A 267 26.97 15.76 7.30
CA PRO A 267 26.77 17.17 7.00
C PRO A 267 28.14 17.76 6.68
N ALA A 268 28.32 18.28 5.46
CA ALA A 268 29.55 18.88 5.01
C ALA A 268 30.05 19.87 6.09
N GLU A 269 31.23 19.60 6.65
CA GLU A 269 31.89 20.51 7.58
C GLU A 269 31.96 21.89 6.92
N ARG A 270 31.23 22.86 7.50
CA ARG A 270 31.36 24.27 7.15
C ARG A 270 32.81 24.66 7.41
N HIS A 271 33.63 24.63 6.37
CA HIS A 271 34.98 25.14 6.42
C HIS A 271 34.91 26.67 6.44
N GLY A 272 35.26 27.23 7.61
CA GLY A 272 35.94 28.53 7.80
C GLY A 272 35.18 29.78 7.41
#